data_AF-A0AAW2XUL0-F1
#
_entry.id   AF-A0AAW2XUL0-F1
#
_cell.length_a   1.000
_cell.length_b   1.000
_cell.length_c   1.000
_cell.angle_alpha   90.00
_cell.angle_beta   90.00
_cell.angle_gamma   90.00
#
_symmetry.space_group_name_H-M   'P 1'
#
loop_
_entity.id
_entity.type
_entity.pdbx_description
1 polymer ?
#
loop_
_entity_poly.entity_id
_entity_poly.type
_entity_poly.pdbx_seq_one_letter_code
_entity_poly.pdbx_strand_id
1 'polypeptide(L)'
;MTKKPFVGQSKLASGLLNLIHTDVCGPLNTLTRGGYSYFITFTDDRSRYGYVYLMRYKYEALGRFKEYRLEVENQISRKIKTLRSDRGGEYVNGEFIYHLKENEILSQWTPPETPQLNGMAERRNQTLLDMVYKLKHGSDGEVTAFKARLVVKGYTQRPGVDFEETYSPVVMAKFIRILLAIAAWYDYEIWQMDVKTAFLNGFIEKEIYMDQLEGFTSVGEEHKVCHLQRSIYGLKQASRSWNTCFDEVIRGYDFIKNAFDPCVYKKIGGSSVVHLVLYINDILLIGNEVKMLGDIKV
;
A
#
# COMPACT_ATOMS: atom_id res chain seq x y z
N MET A 1 -5.15 -28.44 -14.93
CA MET A 1 -4.50 -29.22 -13.85
C MET A 1 -3.79 -28.25 -12.91
N THR A 2 -4.37 -27.96 -11.75
CA THR A 2 -3.76 -27.13 -10.70
C THR A 2 -2.78 -27.99 -9.89
N LYS A 3 -1.48 -27.70 -9.98
CA LYS A 3 -0.45 -28.37 -9.17
C LYS A 3 -0.75 -28.12 -7.68
N LYS A 4 -0.62 -29.17 -6.84
CA LYS A 4 -0.78 -29.08 -5.38
C LYS A 4 0.21 -28.05 -4.79
N PRO A 5 -0.18 -27.26 -3.76
CA PRO A 5 0.72 -26.34 -3.10
C PRO A 5 1.87 -27.08 -2.41
N PHE A 6 3.08 -26.55 -2.52
CA PHE A 6 4.29 -27.17 -1.98
C PHE A 6 4.41 -26.91 -0.47
N VAL A 7 4.88 -27.91 0.28
CA VAL A 7 4.95 -27.92 1.77
C VAL A 7 6.32 -27.43 2.30
N GLY A 8 7.16 -26.84 1.44
CA GLY A 8 8.48 -26.34 1.83
C GLY A 8 8.45 -24.93 2.40
N GLN A 9 8.82 -24.75 3.67
CA GLN A 9 9.18 -23.43 4.21
C GLN A 9 10.48 -22.96 3.54
N SER A 10 10.43 -21.95 2.68
CA SER A 10 11.65 -21.30 2.20
C SER A 10 12.32 -20.60 3.38
N LYS A 11 13.52 -21.03 3.79
CA LYS A 11 14.31 -20.31 4.80
C LYS A 11 14.64 -18.90 4.28
N LEU A 12 14.30 -17.90 5.08
CA LEU A 12 14.71 -16.51 4.84
C LEU A 12 16.24 -16.39 4.85
N ALA A 13 16.75 -15.45 4.07
CA ALA A 13 18.15 -15.06 4.11
C ALA A 13 18.53 -14.56 5.52
N SER A 14 19.76 -14.84 5.95
CA SER A 14 20.24 -14.54 7.30
C SER A 14 20.43 -13.04 7.60
N GLY A 15 20.39 -12.18 6.59
CA GLY A 15 20.58 -10.74 6.74
C GLY A 15 20.19 -9.96 5.48
N LEU A 16 20.09 -8.64 5.63
CA LEU A 16 19.83 -7.70 4.53
C LEU A 16 20.90 -7.85 3.44
N LEU A 17 20.47 -7.71 2.18
CA LEU A 17 21.26 -7.80 0.94
C LEU A 17 21.95 -9.16 0.70
N ASN A 18 21.70 -10.18 1.53
CA ASN A 18 22.26 -11.51 1.31
C ASN A 18 21.62 -12.21 0.09
N LEU A 19 20.37 -11.91 -0.22
CA LEU A 19 19.66 -12.46 -1.37
C LEU A 19 18.63 -11.44 -1.87
N ILE A 20 18.78 -11.03 -3.13
CA ILE A 20 17.84 -10.17 -3.84
C ILE A 20 17.11 -11.01 -4.89
N HIS A 21 15.78 -10.97 -4.89
CA HIS A 21 14.95 -11.58 -5.94
C HIS A 21 14.62 -10.52 -6.97
N THR A 22 14.77 -10.85 -8.25
CA THR A 22 14.48 -9.96 -9.37
C THR A 22 13.66 -10.65 -10.44
N ASP A 23 12.80 -9.87 -11.10
CA ASP A 23 12.01 -10.30 -12.24
C ASP A 23 11.65 -9.11 -13.13
N VAL A 24 11.67 -9.30 -14.45
CA VAL A 24 11.23 -8.29 -15.42
C VAL A 24 9.83 -8.64 -15.89
N CYS A 25 8.90 -7.71 -15.69
CA CYS A 25 7.54 -7.84 -16.18
C CYS A 25 7.33 -6.98 -17.44
N GLY A 26 6.77 -7.58 -18.48
CA GLY A 26 6.38 -6.91 -19.72
C GLY A 26 6.72 -7.71 -20.99
N PRO A 27 6.36 -7.20 -22.18
CA PRO A 27 5.73 -5.90 -22.39
C PRO A 27 4.29 -5.90 -21.87
N LEU A 28 3.89 -4.83 -21.21
CA LEU A 28 2.50 -4.58 -20.84
C LEU A 28 1.73 -4.09 -22.08
N ASN A 29 0.48 -4.51 -22.21
CA ASN A 29 -0.38 -4.15 -23.35
C ASN A 29 -0.71 -2.65 -23.40
N THR A 30 -0.48 -1.91 -22.32
CA THR A 30 -0.74 -0.49 -22.21
C THR A 30 0.54 0.23 -21.86
N LEU A 31 0.92 1.19 -22.69
CA LEU A 31 2.05 2.08 -22.40
C LEU A 31 1.66 3.02 -21.25
N THR A 32 2.59 3.22 -20.33
CA THR A 32 2.49 4.35 -19.39
C THR A 32 2.59 5.68 -20.16
N ARG A 33 2.17 6.77 -19.53
CA ARG A 33 2.27 8.13 -20.13
C ARG A 33 3.71 8.50 -20.52
N GLY A 34 4.72 7.96 -19.84
CA GLY A 34 6.15 8.15 -20.14
C GLY A 34 6.72 7.21 -21.22
N GLY A 35 5.87 6.37 -21.83
CA GLY A 35 6.25 5.41 -22.87
C GLY A 35 6.89 4.12 -22.35
N TYR A 36 6.83 3.85 -21.05
CA TYR A 36 7.33 2.60 -20.45
C TYR A 36 6.34 1.46 -20.67
N SER A 37 6.85 0.29 -21.06
CA SER A 37 6.10 -0.96 -21.29
C SER A 37 6.63 -2.13 -20.46
N TYR A 38 7.74 -1.94 -19.74
CA TYR A 38 8.32 -2.94 -18.85
C TYR A 38 8.55 -2.34 -17.47
N PHE A 39 8.67 -3.20 -16.47
CA PHE A 39 9.26 -2.83 -15.19
C PHE A 39 10.10 -3.98 -14.64
N ILE A 40 11.12 -3.65 -13.85
CA ILE A 40 11.94 -4.61 -13.12
C ILE A 40 11.75 -4.39 -11.63
N THR A 41 11.70 -5.48 -10.88
CA THR A 41 11.59 -5.42 -9.42
C THR A 41 12.83 -6.01 -8.76
N PHE A 42 13.25 -5.42 -7.64
CA PHE A 42 14.32 -5.96 -6.79
C PHE A 42 13.81 -6.07 -5.37
N THR A 43 13.67 -7.28 -4.85
CA THR A 43 13.11 -7.53 -3.52
C THR A 43 14.15 -8.19 -2.63
N ASP A 44 14.46 -7.55 -1.50
CA ASP A 44 15.33 -8.13 -0.47
C ASP A 44 14.60 -9.26 0.27
N ASP A 45 15.21 -10.44 0.30
CA ASP A 45 14.59 -11.63 0.89
C ASP A 45 14.33 -11.43 2.40
N ARG A 46 15.22 -10.79 3.15
CA ARG A 46 15.11 -10.68 4.62
C ARG A 46 14.06 -9.69 5.08
N SER A 47 14.00 -8.51 4.48
CA SER A 47 13.12 -7.40 4.84
C SER A 47 11.80 -7.40 4.08
N ARG A 48 11.74 -8.09 2.94
CA ARG A 48 10.66 -7.98 1.94
C ARG A 48 10.53 -6.59 1.31
N TYR A 49 11.46 -5.68 1.59
CA TYR A 49 11.48 -4.37 0.95
C TYR A 49 11.80 -4.53 -0.53
N GLY A 50 11.00 -3.91 -1.39
CA GLY A 50 11.08 -4.11 -2.84
C GLY A 50 11.09 -2.80 -3.60
N TYR A 51 12.04 -2.67 -4.52
CA TYR A 51 12.18 -1.57 -5.46
C TYR A 51 11.52 -1.92 -6.80
N VAL A 52 11.04 -0.91 -7.52
CA VAL A 52 10.43 -1.05 -8.85
C VAL A 52 11.00 0.04 -9.74
N TYR A 53 11.52 -0.34 -10.90
CA TYR A 53 12.03 0.59 -11.92
C TYR A 53 11.26 0.39 -13.21
N LEU A 54 10.74 1.48 -13.79
CA LEU A 54 10.07 1.45 -15.10
C LEU A 54 11.11 1.44 -16.22
N MET A 55 10.83 0.70 -17.29
CA MET A 55 11.72 0.52 -18.44
C MET A 55 10.93 0.56 -19.76
N ARG A 56 11.53 1.11 -20.81
CA ARG A 56 10.96 1.08 -22.17
C ARG A 56 11.33 -0.20 -22.89
N TYR A 57 12.50 -0.75 -22.57
CA TYR A 57 13.02 -1.98 -23.18
C TYR A 57 13.72 -2.87 -22.15
N LYS A 58 13.73 -4.19 -22.38
CA LYS A 58 14.39 -5.16 -21.50
C LYS A 58 15.90 -4.95 -21.32
N TYR A 59 16.57 -4.37 -22.32
CA TYR A 59 18.02 -4.14 -22.24
C TYR A 59 18.41 -3.09 -21.18
N GLU A 60 17.47 -2.28 -20.69
CA GLU A 60 17.70 -1.33 -19.60
C GLU A 60 17.93 -2.01 -18.24
N ALA A 61 17.63 -3.31 -18.11
CA ALA A 61 17.68 -4.05 -16.84
C ALA A 61 19.05 -3.94 -16.12
N LEU A 62 20.17 -4.02 -16.86
CA LEU A 62 21.50 -3.88 -16.28
C LEU A 62 21.74 -2.46 -15.74
N GLY A 63 21.28 -1.43 -16.46
CA GLY A 63 21.35 -0.04 -16.01
C GLY A 63 20.59 0.14 -14.69
N ARG A 64 19.36 -0.37 -14.62
CA ARG A 64 18.53 -0.30 -13.40
C ARG A 64 19.11 -1.08 -12.23
N PHE A 65 19.76 -2.22 -12.50
CA PHE A 65 20.45 -2.97 -11.45
C PHE A 65 21.65 -2.20 -10.88
N LYS A 66 22.43 -1.52 -11.73
CA LYS A 66 23.55 -0.66 -11.30
C LYS A 66 23.07 0.48 -10.39
N GLU A 67 22.01 1.17 -10.79
CA GLU A 67 21.36 2.22 -9.99
C GLU A 67 20.92 1.67 -8.63
N TYR A 68 20.13 0.59 -8.64
CA TYR A 68 19.63 -0.07 -7.43
C TYR A 68 20.76 -0.46 -6.48
N ARG A 69 21.81 -1.13 -6.99
CA ARG A 69 22.93 -1.58 -6.17
C ARG A 69 23.62 -0.40 -5.48
N LEU A 70 24.00 0.62 -6.25
CA LEU A 70 24.68 1.80 -5.70
C LEU A 70 23.86 2.44 -4.59
N GLU A 71 22.55 2.56 -4.78
CA GLU A 71 21.65 3.12 -3.78
C GLU A 71 21.64 2.27 -2.48
N VAL A 72 21.31 0.98 -2.58
CA VAL A 72 21.12 0.15 -1.38
C VAL A 72 22.41 -0.17 -0.64
N GLU A 73 23.52 -0.34 -1.36
CA GLU A 73 24.80 -0.64 -0.74
C GLU A 73 25.33 0.58 0.03
N ASN A 74 25.14 1.79 -0.51
CA ASN A 74 25.48 3.03 0.19
C ASN A 74 24.59 3.26 1.42
N GLN A 75 23.27 3.06 1.29
CA GLN A 75 22.34 3.28 2.40
C GLN A 75 22.55 2.30 3.56
N ILE A 76 22.82 1.02 3.25
CA ILE A 76 22.89 -0.07 4.24
C ILE A 76 24.34 -0.32 4.68
N SER A 77 25.33 0.26 4.00
CA SER A 77 26.76 0.01 4.22
C SER A 77 27.11 -1.49 4.15
N ARG A 78 26.48 -2.22 3.22
CA ARG A 78 26.65 -3.66 3.00
C ARG A 78 26.56 -3.96 1.51
N LYS A 79 27.28 -4.99 1.06
CA LYS A 79 27.22 -5.45 -0.34
C LYS A 79 26.12 -6.48 -0.58
N ILE A 80 25.58 -6.48 -1.80
CA ILE A 80 24.71 -7.55 -2.30
C ILE A 80 25.53 -8.83 -2.48
N LYS A 81 25.07 -9.96 -1.93
CA LYS A 81 25.79 -11.24 -2.06
C LYS A 81 25.31 -12.11 -3.20
N THR A 82 24.00 -12.20 -3.37
CA THR A 82 23.37 -13.10 -4.34
C THR A 82 22.21 -12.40 -5.02
N LEU A 83 22.17 -12.46 -6.35
CA LEU A 83 21.03 -12.06 -7.16
C LEU A 83 20.33 -13.30 -7.68
N ARG A 84 19.04 -13.45 -7.38
CA ARG A 84 18.19 -14.52 -7.91
C ARG A 84 17.26 -13.98 -8.98
N SER A 85 17.36 -14.54 -10.18
CA SER A 85 16.52 -14.22 -11.33
C SER A 85 15.99 -15.50 -11.98
N ASP A 86 15.05 -15.34 -12.90
CA ASP A 86 14.77 -16.36 -13.90
C ASP A 86 15.91 -16.45 -14.93
N ARG A 87 15.73 -17.25 -15.98
CA ARG A 87 16.66 -17.34 -17.11
C ARG A 87 16.30 -16.37 -18.24
N GLY A 88 15.70 -15.23 -17.93
CA GLY A 88 15.40 -14.18 -18.90
C GLY A 88 16.66 -13.74 -19.64
N GLY A 89 16.54 -13.46 -20.94
CA GLY A 89 17.69 -13.13 -21.81
C GLY A 89 18.50 -11.92 -21.32
N GLU A 90 17.85 -11.00 -20.62
CA GLU A 90 18.47 -9.85 -19.96
C GLU A 90 19.44 -10.23 -18.84
N TYR A 91 19.17 -11.32 -18.10
CA TYR A 91 20.00 -11.80 -17.00
C TYR A 91 21.09 -12.78 -17.46
N VAL A 92 20.89 -13.41 -18.62
CA VAL A 92 21.84 -14.34 -19.23
C VAL A 92 22.83 -13.61 -20.15
N ASN A 93 22.63 -12.31 -20.40
CA ASN A 93 23.54 -11.48 -21.17
C ASN A 93 24.95 -11.47 -20.53
N GLY A 94 25.99 -11.65 -21.36
CA GLY A 94 27.39 -11.61 -20.96
C GLY A 94 27.78 -10.34 -20.20
N GLU A 95 27.24 -9.18 -20.55
CA GLU A 95 27.50 -7.92 -19.84
C GLU A 95 26.95 -7.94 -18.41
N PHE A 96 25.73 -8.48 -18.23
CA PHE A 96 25.10 -8.57 -16.90
C PHE A 96 25.90 -9.54 -16.03
N ILE A 97 26.23 -10.72 -16.56
CA ILE A 97 27.03 -11.73 -15.85
C ILE A 97 28.42 -11.18 -15.51
N TYR A 98 29.07 -10.49 -16.44
CA TYR A 98 30.38 -9.87 -16.20
C TYR A 98 30.30 -8.86 -15.06
N HIS A 99 29.28 -8.01 -15.06
CA HIS A 99 29.09 -7.02 -14.01
C HIS A 99 28.81 -7.66 -12.63
N LEU A 100 28.05 -8.75 -12.56
CA LEU A 100 27.86 -9.50 -11.31
C LEU A 100 29.18 -10.09 -10.80
N LYS A 101 29.98 -10.69 -11.69
CA LYS A 101 31.28 -11.26 -11.35
C LYS A 101 32.27 -10.20 -10.85
N GLU A 102 32.35 -9.06 -11.55
CA GLU A 102 33.20 -7.92 -11.19
C GLU A 102 32.92 -7.40 -9.78
N ASN A 103 31.67 -7.52 -9.33
CA ASN A 103 31.24 -7.03 -8.02
C ASN A 103 31.02 -8.16 -7.00
N GLU A 104 31.54 -9.35 -7.28
CA GLU A 104 31.49 -10.53 -6.39
C GLU A 104 30.06 -10.97 -6.01
N ILE A 105 29.09 -10.71 -6.89
CA ILE A 105 27.69 -11.08 -6.71
C ILE A 105 27.43 -12.44 -7.34
N LEU A 106 26.99 -13.39 -6.53
CA LEU A 106 26.62 -14.72 -7.01
C LEU A 106 25.31 -14.64 -7.81
N SER A 107 25.36 -15.06 -9.07
CA SER A 107 24.18 -15.21 -9.90
C SER A 107 23.49 -16.55 -9.60
N GLN A 108 22.24 -16.51 -9.13
CA GLN A 108 21.42 -17.69 -8.85
C GLN A 108 20.23 -17.74 -9.81
N TRP A 109 20.24 -18.67 -10.76
CA TRP A 109 19.12 -18.82 -11.69
C TRP A 109 18.11 -19.86 -11.21
N THR A 110 16.82 -19.56 -11.34
CA THR A 110 15.80 -20.58 -11.17
C THR A 110 15.76 -21.50 -12.39
N PRO A 111 15.56 -22.82 -12.21
CA PRO A 111 15.37 -23.74 -13.32
C PRO A 111 14.19 -23.33 -14.21
N PRO A 112 14.26 -23.59 -15.53
CA PRO A 112 13.11 -23.44 -16.42
C PRO A 112 11.89 -24.20 -15.88
N GLU A 113 10.68 -23.65 -16.10
CA GLU A 113 9.41 -24.28 -15.69
C GLU A 113 9.21 -24.48 -14.17
N THR A 114 10.03 -23.82 -13.33
CA THR A 114 9.83 -23.74 -11.87
C THR A 114 9.60 -22.30 -11.37
N PRO A 115 8.57 -21.59 -11.88
CA PRO A 115 8.26 -20.21 -11.50
C PRO A 115 8.13 -20.03 -9.97
N GLN A 116 7.71 -21.09 -9.27
CA GLN A 116 7.57 -21.12 -7.82
C GLN A 116 8.87 -20.83 -7.05
N LEU A 117 10.06 -21.10 -7.63
CA LEU A 117 11.36 -20.81 -7.00
C LEU A 117 11.77 -19.33 -7.09
N ASN A 118 11.17 -18.58 -8.03
CA ASN A 118 11.20 -17.12 -8.08
C ASN A 118 9.87 -16.52 -7.59
N GLY A 119 9.06 -17.31 -6.89
CA GLY A 119 7.68 -16.96 -6.55
C GLY A 119 7.55 -15.73 -5.65
N MET A 120 8.64 -15.17 -5.11
CA MET A 120 8.58 -13.89 -4.43
C MET A 120 8.53 -12.72 -5.41
N ALA A 121 9.45 -12.68 -6.38
CA ALA A 121 9.45 -11.63 -7.39
C ALA A 121 8.18 -11.71 -8.25
N GLU A 122 7.76 -12.92 -8.63
CA GLU A 122 6.51 -13.12 -9.37
C GLU A 122 5.27 -12.65 -8.58
N ARG A 123 5.14 -13.06 -7.30
CA ARG A 123 4.03 -12.59 -6.46
C ARG A 123 4.06 -11.08 -6.25
N ARG A 124 5.25 -10.50 -6.15
CA ARG A 124 5.44 -9.05 -6.05
C ARG A 124 4.94 -8.37 -7.33
N ASN A 125 5.34 -8.88 -8.50
CA ASN A 125 4.91 -8.38 -9.81
C ASN A 125 3.39 -8.48 -9.97
N GLN A 126 2.78 -9.63 -9.60
CA GLN A 126 1.33 -9.80 -9.62
C GLN A 126 0.63 -8.78 -8.71
N THR A 127 1.12 -8.62 -7.48
CA THR A 127 0.55 -7.65 -6.53
C THR A 127 0.66 -6.22 -7.08
N LEU A 128 1.77 -5.87 -7.73
CA LEU A 128 1.96 -4.55 -8.35
C LEU A 128 0.97 -4.34 -9.51
N LEU A 129 0.80 -5.32 -10.38
CA LEU A 129 -0.16 -5.25 -11.48
C LEU A 129 -1.60 -5.09 -10.97
N ASP A 130 -1.98 -5.87 -9.95
CA ASP A 130 -3.30 -5.79 -9.31
C ASP A 130 -3.54 -4.42 -8.63
N MET A 131 -2.48 -3.77 -8.12
CA MET A 131 -2.56 -2.44 -7.51
C MET A 131 -2.61 -1.30 -8.52
N VAL A 132 -1.89 -1.42 -9.64
CA VAL A 132 -1.73 -0.34 -10.65
C VAL A 132 -2.91 -0.31 -11.63
N TYR A 133 -3.48 -1.46 -12.00
CA TYR A 133 -4.61 -1.56 -12.94
C TYR A 133 -5.88 -2.07 -12.27
N LYS A 134 -6.44 -1.30 -11.32
CA LYS A 134 -7.77 -1.65 -10.81
C LYS A 134 -8.86 -1.05 -11.70
N LEU A 135 -9.34 -1.85 -12.65
CA LEU A 135 -10.58 -1.60 -13.36
C LEU A 135 -11.74 -1.75 -12.37
N LYS A 136 -12.55 -0.71 -12.25
CA LYS A 136 -13.86 -0.83 -11.62
C LYS A 136 -14.84 -1.27 -12.70
N HIS A 137 -15.53 -2.38 -12.43
CA HIS A 137 -16.65 -2.80 -13.24
C HIS A 137 -17.94 -2.28 -12.62
N GLY A 138 -18.89 -1.87 -13.45
CA GLY A 138 -20.25 -1.56 -13.05
C GLY A 138 -21.00 -2.83 -12.63
N SER A 139 -22.23 -2.68 -12.14
CA SER A 139 -23.11 -3.80 -11.82
C SER A 139 -23.45 -4.67 -13.03
N ASP A 140 -23.30 -4.12 -14.23
CA ASP A 140 -23.45 -4.74 -15.54
C ASP A 140 -22.19 -5.48 -16.03
N GLY A 141 -21.07 -5.38 -15.30
CA GLY A 141 -19.79 -5.98 -15.69
C GLY A 141 -18.95 -5.13 -16.62
N GLU A 142 -19.42 -3.95 -17.05
CA GLU A 142 -18.68 -3.05 -17.92
C GLU A 142 -17.64 -2.22 -17.16
N VAL A 143 -16.53 -1.88 -17.80
CA VAL A 143 -15.49 -1.04 -17.18
C VAL A 143 -16.03 0.38 -17.00
N THR A 144 -16.25 0.80 -15.76
CA THR A 144 -16.77 2.13 -15.41
C THR A 144 -15.67 3.12 -15.07
N ALA A 145 -14.53 2.68 -14.52
CA ALA A 145 -13.43 3.57 -14.17
C ALA A 145 -12.08 2.87 -14.04
N PHE A 146 -11.01 3.60 -14.34
CA PHE A 146 -9.63 3.23 -14.02
C PHE A 146 -9.25 3.83 -12.66
N LYS A 147 -8.84 3.01 -11.70
CA LYS A 147 -8.47 3.48 -10.36
C LYS A 147 -6.96 3.39 -10.16
N ALA A 148 -6.32 4.54 -10.00
CA ALA A 148 -4.98 4.68 -9.43
C ALA A 148 -5.07 5.38 -8.07
N ARG A 149 -4.05 5.20 -7.23
CA ARG A 149 -3.89 5.95 -5.98
C ARG A 149 -2.58 6.71 -6.03
N LEU A 150 -2.64 8.02 -5.75
CA LEU A 150 -1.45 8.79 -5.42
C LEU A 150 -1.05 8.44 -3.98
N VAL A 151 0.19 7.98 -3.81
CA VAL A 151 0.76 7.60 -2.51
C VAL A 151 2.08 8.32 -2.37
N VAL A 152 2.28 9.05 -1.27
CA VAL A 152 3.57 9.66 -1.00
C VAL A 152 4.56 8.66 -0.45
N LYS A 153 5.84 8.94 -0.68
CA LYS A 153 6.97 8.18 -0.18
C LYS A 153 7.19 8.44 1.32
N GLY A 154 6.21 8.18 2.19
CA GLY A 154 6.33 8.54 3.62
C GLY A 154 7.48 7.85 4.37
N TYR A 155 8.16 6.87 3.77
CA TYR A 155 9.43 6.36 4.29
C TYR A 155 10.54 7.42 4.33
N THR A 156 10.45 8.48 3.51
CA THR A 156 11.38 9.63 3.54
C THR A 156 11.08 10.62 4.67
N GLN A 157 9.93 10.49 5.36
CA GLN A 157 9.58 11.38 6.47
C GLN A 157 10.41 11.11 7.72
N ARG A 158 10.84 12.19 8.36
CA ARG A 158 11.65 12.24 9.58
C ARG A 158 10.78 12.53 10.81
N PRO A 159 10.84 11.68 11.85
CA PRO A 159 10.20 11.95 13.14
C PRO A 159 10.71 13.27 13.74
N GLY A 160 9.84 14.04 14.39
CA GLY A 160 10.14 15.34 15.00
C GLY A 160 10.26 16.51 14.02
N VAL A 161 10.22 16.24 12.71
CA VAL A 161 10.23 17.26 11.66
C VAL A 161 8.92 17.18 10.86
N ASP A 162 8.69 16.05 10.20
CA ASP A 162 7.56 15.88 9.28
C ASP A 162 6.31 15.33 10.00
N PHE A 163 6.49 14.75 11.19
CA PHE A 163 5.42 14.28 12.08
C PHE A 163 5.95 14.10 13.51
N GLU A 164 5.06 14.22 14.50
CA GLU A 164 5.36 13.92 15.90
C GLU A 164 4.84 12.53 16.30
N GLU A 165 3.54 12.29 16.08
CA GLU A 165 2.87 11.03 16.43
C GLU A 165 2.22 10.38 15.21
N THR A 166 2.23 9.05 15.18
CA THR A 166 1.63 8.25 14.12
C THR A 166 0.53 7.31 14.62
N TYR A 167 0.41 7.15 15.94
CA TYR A 167 -0.54 6.23 16.54
C TYR A 167 -1.96 6.63 16.17
N SER A 168 -2.69 5.67 15.61
CA SER A 168 -4.13 5.73 15.34
C SER A 168 -4.76 4.48 15.93
N PRO A 169 -5.83 4.59 16.71
CA PRO A 169 -6.52 3.42 17.23
C PRO A 169 -7.23 2.65 16.11
N VAL A 170 -7.45 1.35 16.37
CA VAL A 170 -8.29 0.46 15.59
C VAL A 170 -9.23 -0.23 16.56
N VAL A 171 -10.52 -0.30 16.23
CA VAL A 171 -11.50 -0.94 17.11
C VAL A 171 -11.09 -2.37 17.44
N MET A 172 -11.22 -2.73 18.72
CA MET A 172 -10.98 -4.08 19.17
C MET A 172 -12.12 -5.00 18.72
N ALA A 173 -11.78 -6.15 18.14
CA ALA A 173 -12.75 -7.13 17.63
C ALA A 173 -13.81 -7.57 18.68
N LYS A 174 -13.48 -7.51 19.98
CA LYS A 174 -14.44 -7.79 21.06
C LYS A 174 -15.63 -6.84 21.06
N PHE A 175 -15.43 -5.55 20.79
CA PHE A 175 -16.52 -4.56 20.77
C PHE A 175 -17.44 -4.77 19.58
N ILE A 176 -16.89 -5.10 18.40
CA ILE A 176 -17.69 -5.47 17.23
C ILE A 176 -18.58 -6.68 17.59
N ARG A 177 -18.00 -7.76 18.14
CA ARG A 177 -18.76 -8.96 18.51
C ARG A 177 -19.83 -8.71 19.57
N ILE A 178 -19.52 -7.91 20.59
CA ILE A 178 -20.48 -7.54 21.64
C ILE A 178 -21.64 -6.76 21.04
N LEU A 179 -21.37 -5.75 20.20
CA LEU A 179 -22.43 -4.94 19.59
C LEU A 179 -23.28 -5.74 18.60
N LEU A 180 -22.68 -6.67 17.84
CA LEU A 180 -23.43 -7.60 17.00
C LEU A 180 -24.32 -8.53 17.82
N ALA A 181 -23.85 -9.02 18.98
CA ALA A 181 -24.66 -9.84 19.88
C ALA A 181 -25.83 -9.05 20.50
N ILE A 182 -25.59 -7.79 20.90
CA ILE A 182 -26.63 -6.87 21.36
C ILE A 182 -27.66 -6.65 20.26
N ALA A 183 -27.20 -6.40 19.03
CA ALA A 183 -28.09 -6.17 17.90
C ALA A 183 -28.95 -7.40 17.60
N ALA A 184 -28.38 -8.60 17.62
CA ALA A 184 -29.13 -9.83 17.42
C ALA A 184 -30.13 -10.12 18.55
N TRP A 185 -29.80 -9.76 19.79
CA TRP A 185 -30.68 -10.00 20.94
C TRP A 185 -31.86 -9.03 21.01
N TYR A 186 -31.61 -7.74 20.76
CA TYR A 186 -32.63 -6.68 20.84
C TYR A 186 -33.25 -6.31 19.49
N ASP A 187 -32.89 -7.03 18.43
CA ASP A 187 -33.35 -6.78 17.05
C ASP A 187 -33.02 -5.35 16.57
N TYR A 188 -31.76 -4.94 16.73
CA TYR A 188 -31.29 -3.63 16.24
C TYR A 188 -30.89 -3.70 14.77
N GLU A 189 -31.13 -2.60 14.07
CA GLU A 189 -30.73 -2.42 12.69
C GLU A 189 -29.22 -2.15 12.58
N ILE A 190 -28.61 -2.74 11.56
CA ILE A 190 -27.15 -2.67 11.31
C ILE A 190 -26.90 -2.12 9.92
N TRP A 191 -26.27 -0.96 9.82
CA TRP A 191 -25.86 -0.36 8.56
C TRP A 191 -24.34 -0.29 8.45
N GLN A 192 -23.80 -0.71 7.31
CA GLN A 192 -22.40 -0.55 6.98
C GLN A 192 -22.22 0.61 5.98
N MET A 193 -21.22 1.44 6.22
CA MET A 193 -20.87 2.59 5.39
C MET A 193 -19.37 2.57 5.11
N ASP A 194 -18.97 3.01 3.92
CA ASP A 194 -17.57 3.22 3.53
C ASP A 194 -17.33 4.72 3.37
N VAL A 195 -16.33 5.25 4.07
CA VAL A 195 -15.92 6.64 3.90
C VAL A 195 -15.09 6.77 2.63
N LYS A 196 -15.65 7.50 1.66
CA LYS A 196 -14.93 7.86 0.44
C LYS A 196 -13.67 8.64 0.80
N THR A 197 -12.53 8.14 0.32
CA THR A 197 -11.22 8.80 0.43
C THR A 197 -10.88 9.26 1.85
N ALA A 198 -11.15 8.43 2.86
CA ALA A 198 -10.98 8.72 4.29
C ALA A 198 -9.73 9.56 4.63
N PHE A 199 -8.54 9.15 4.17
CA PHE A 199 -7.32 9.88 4.50
C PHE A 199 -7.26 11.31 3.95
N LEU A 200 -7.91 11.59 2.81
CA LEU A 200 -8.00 12.94 2.23
C LEU A 200 -8.83 13.92 3.08
N ASN A 201 -9.66 13.40 3.98
CA ASN A 201 -10.41 14.24 4.93
C ASN A 201 -9.53 14.68 6.11
N GLY A 202 -8.49 13.91 6.44
CA GLY A 202 -7.59 14.24 7.54
C GLY A 202 -6.76 15.50 7.27
N PHE A 203 -6.62 16.35 8.28
CA PHE A 203 -5.75 17.52 8.22
C PHE A 203 -4.29 17.17 8.55
N ILE A 204 -3.36 17.91 7.97
CA ILE A 204 -1.92 17.79 8.27
C ILE A 204 -1.54 18.96 9.20
N GLU A 205 -0.92 18.65 10.32
CA GLU A 205 -0.45 19.66 11.29
C GLU A 205 0.86 20.34 10.87
N LYS A 206 1.72 19.60 10.17
CA LYS A 206 3.02 20.07 9.67
C LYS A 206 2.90 20.45 8.20
N GLU A 207 3.67 21.43 7.75
CA GLU A 207 3.82 21.72 6.33
C GLU A 207 4.63 20.60 5.66
N ILE A 208 4.00 19.88 4.74
CA ILE A 208 4.63 18.77 4.03
C ILE A 208 4.58 19.06 2.54
N TYR A 209 5.74 18.92 1.91
CA TYR A 209 5.90 19.03 0.48
C TYR A 209 6.21 17.66 -0.13
N MET A 210 5.76 17.43 -1.36
CA MET A 210 6.13 16.27 -2.14
C MET A 210 6.58 16.70 -3.53
N ASP A 211 7.49 15.94 -4.13
CA ASP A 211 7.84 16.14 -5.53
C ASP A 211 6.59 16.00 -6.41
N GLN A 212 6.58 16.74 -7.51
CA GLN A 212 5.57 16.58 -8.55
C GLN A 212 5.60 15.14 -9.07
N LEU A 213 4.42 14.58 -9.33
CA LEU A 213 4.32 13.22 -9.85
C LEU A 213 4.96 13.16 -11.25
N GLU A 214 5.86 12.21 -11.45
CA GLU A 214 6.54 12.00 -12.73
C GLU A 214 5.51 11.79 -13.86
N GLY A 215 5.67 12.54 -14.95
CA GLY A 215 4.70 12.58 -16.06
C GLY A 215 3.46 13.46 -15.83
N PHE A 216 3.34 14.11 -14.67
CA PHE A 216 2.33 15.12 -14.33
C PHE A 216 2.94 16.45 -13.85
N THR A 217 4.22 16.67 -14.11
CA THR A 217 4.92 17.93 -13.84
C THR A 217 4.34 19.06 -14.69
N SER A 218 4.13 20.23 -14.08
CA SER A 218 3.75 21.45 -14.79
C SER A 218 4.90 21.95 -15.66
N VAL A 219 4.63 22.17 -16.95
CA VAL A 219 5.63 22.64 -17.92
C VAL A 219 6.14 24.03 -17.51
N GLY A 220 7.46 24.18 -17.41
CA GLY A 220 8.12 25.41 -16.97
C GLY A 220 8.21 25.58 -15.44
N GLU A 221 7.61 24.67 -14.67
CA GLU A 221 7.65 24.66 -13.21
C GLU A 221 8.24 23.38 -12.65
N GLU A 222 9.13 22.71 -13.39
CA GLU A 222 9.70 21.40 -13.05
C GLU A 222 10.50 21.42 -11.74
N HIS A 223 11.00 22.59 -11.34
CA HIS A 223 11.75 22.81 -10.10
C HIS A 223 10.86 22.99 -8.87
N LYS A 224 9.53 23.07 -9.02
CA LYS A 224 8.60 23.25 -7.91
C LYS A 224 8.19 21.91 -7.28
N VAL A 225 7.68 22.00 -6.06
CA VAL A 225 7.12 20.89 -5.30
C VAL A 225 5.65 21.16 -4.98
N CYS A 226 4.87 20.09 -4.75
CA CYS A 226 3.48 20.17 -4.34
C CYS A 226 3.39 20.36 -2.82
N HIS A 227 2.66 21.38 -2.37
CA HIS A 227 2.32 21.56 -0.95
C HIS A 227 1.06 20.75 -0.60
N LEU A 228 1.15 19.83 0.36
CA LEU A 228 0.03 19.00 0.77
C LEU A 228 -0.91 19.75 1.72
N GLN A 229 -2.13 20.03 1.23
CA GLN A 229 -3.19 20.68 2.02
C GLN A 229 -3.93 19.72 2.95
N ARG A 230 -3.93 18.43 2.61
CA ARG A 230 -4.67 17.36 3.28
C ARG A 230 -3.82 16.11 3.35
N SER A 231 -4.09 15.29 4.35
CA SER A 231 -3.44 14.01 4.53
C SER A 231 -3.71 13.11 3.34
N ILE A 232 -2.72 12.35 2.90
CA ILE A 232 -2.84 11.42 1.77
C ILE A 232 -2.19 10.08 2.10
N TYR A 233 -2.50 9.05 1.32
CA TYR A 233 -1.92 7.72 1.48
C TYR A 233 -0.39 7.80 1.47
N GLY A 234 0.23 7.03 2.36
CA GLY A 234 1.69 6.93 2.46
C GLY A 234 2.28 7.83 3.54
N LEU A 235 1.62 8.92 3.96
CA LEU A 235 2.06 9.69 5.12
C LEU A 235 2.03 8.81 6.38
N LYS A 236 3.08 8.86 7.18
CA LYS A 236 3.22 8.06 8.41
C LYS A 236 2.11 8.35 9.43
N GLN A 237 1.61 9.58 9.46
CA GLN A 237 0.54 10.04 10.34
C GLN A 237 -0.86 9.99 9.71
N ALA A 238 -1.01 9.46 8.48
CA ALA A 238 -2.26 9.59 7.72
C ALA A 238 -3.48 9.05 8.46
N SER A 239 -3.35 7.85 9.05
CA SER A 239 -4.42 7.20 9.81
C SER A 239 -4.82 8.00 11.04
N ARG A 240 -3.84 8.61 11.73
CA ARG A 240 -4.08 9.44 12.91
C ARG A 240 -4.83 10.70 12.52
N SER A 241 -4.32 11.43 11.52
CA SER A 241 -4.98 12.64 10.98
C SER A 241 -6.43 12.38 10.61
N TRP A 242 -6.71 11.23 9.99
CA TRP A 242 -8.07 10.81 9.69
C TRP A 242 -8.90 10.52 10.95
N ASN A 243 -8.37 9.73 11.89
CA ASN A 243 -9.09 9.39 13.11
C ASN A 243 -9.42 10.62 13.96
N THR A 244 -8.50 11.56 14.10
CA THR A 244 -8.72 12.83 14.82
C THR A 244 -9.80 13.66 14.13
N CYS A 245 -9.72 13.83 12.81
CA CYS A 245 -10.74 14.55 12.05
C CYS A 245 -12.12 13.88 12.19
N PHE A 246 -12.19 12.55 12.14
CA PHE A 246 -13.44 11.83 12.31
C PHE A 246 -14.01 12.02 13.71
N ASP A 247 -13.18 11.94 14.75
CA ASP A 247 -13.60 12.15 16.14
C ASP A 247 -14.21 13.54 16.35
N GLU A 248 -13.55 14.58 15.85
CA GLU A 248 -14.04 15.95 15.94
C GLU A 248 -15.41 16.11 15.27
N VAL A 249 -15.54 15.58 14.04
CA VAL A 249 -16.79 15.63 13.29
C VAL A 249 -17.89 14.88 14.01
N ILE A 250 -17.65 13.64 14.44
CA ILE A 250 -18.70 12.79 15.00
C ILE A 250 -19.17 13.29 16.38
N ARG A 251 -18.26 13.86 17.19
CA ARG A 251 -18.62 14.53 18.44
C ARG A 251 -19.50 15.76 18.21
N GLY A 252 -19.32 16.45 17.08
CA GLY A 252 -20.21 17.53 16.63
C GLY A 252 -21.64 17.06 16.33
N TYR A 253 -21.86 15.77 16.06
CA TYR A 253 -23.17 15.14 15.92
C TYR A 253 -23.71 14.54 17.24
N ASP A 254 -23.24 15.02 18.39
CA ASP A 254 -23.61 14.58 19.74
C ASP A 254 -23.26 13.12 20.09
N PHE A 255 -22.33 12.52 19.35
CA PHE A 255 -21.82 11.21 19.72
C PHE A 255 -20.83 11.31 20.88
N ILE A 256 -20.98 10.40 21.83
CA ILE A 256 -20.10 10.27 22.98
C ILE A 256 -19.15 9.09 22.72
N LYS A 257 -17.84 9.36 22.75
CA LYS A 257 -16.80 8.34 22.61
C LYS A 257 -16.83 7.37 23.80
N ASN A 258 -16.67 6.09 23.52
CA ASN A 258 -16.63 5.04 24.53
C ASN A 258 -15.31 5.11 25.33
N ALA A 259 -15.39 4.92 26.64
CA ALA A 259 -14.23 5.00 27.54
C ALA A 259 -13.21 3.86 27.38
N PHE A 260 -13.63 2.73 26.82
CA PHE A 260 -12.82 1.51 26.71
C PHE A 260 -12.31 1.26 25.29
N ASP A 261 -12.91 1.86 24.27
CA ASP A 261 -12.48 1.77 22.87
C ASP A 261 -12.71 3.10 22.15
N PRO A 262 -11.64 3.81 21.75
CA PRO A 262 -11.75 5.15 21.15
C PRO A 262 -12.32 5.16 19.73
N CYS A 263 -12.55 3.99 19.12
CA CYS A 263 -13.20 3.86 17.83
C CYS A 263 -14.70 3.52 17.95
N VAL A 264 -15.23 3.42 19.17
CA VAL A 264 -16.65 3.16 19.43
C VAL A 264 -17.29 4.41 20.00
N TYR A 265 -18.45 4.78 19.46
CA TYR A 265 -19.22 5.93 19.87
C TYR A 265 -20.67 5.53 20.14
N LYS A 266 -21.35 6.31 20.98
CA LYS A 266 -22.77 6.13 21.30
C LYS A 266 -23.50 7.46 21.27
N LYS A 267 -24.69 7.48 20.68
CA LYS A 267 -25.66 8.57 20.78
C LYS A 267 -26.95 8.02 21.38
N ILE A 268 -27.57 8.79 22.28
CA ILE A 268 -28.84 8.44 22.92
C ILE A 268 -29.79 9.63 22.76
N GLY A 269 -31.02 9.38 22.33
CA GLY A 269 -32.09 10.36 22.27
C GLY A 269 -33.39 9.74 22.77
N GLY A 270 -33.79 10.06 24.01
CA GLY A 270 -34.95 9.40 24.63
C GLY A 270 -34.75 7.90 24.77
N SER A 271 -35.64 7.10 24.17
CA SER A 271 -35.53 5.63 24.09
C SER A 271 -34.63 5.14 22.96
N SER A 272 -34.16 6.04 22.09
CA SER A 272 -33.40 5.69 20.89
C SER A 272 -31.90 5.68 21.18
N VAL A 273 -31.22 4.67 20.66
CA VAL A 273 -29.78 4.45 20.83
C VAL A 273 -29.15 4.11 19.49
N VAL A 274 -28.03 4.74 19.21
CA VAL A 274 -27.16 4.41 18.08
C VAL A 274 -25.74 4.20 18.58
N HIS A 275 -25.16 3.07 18.24
CA HIS A 275 -23.76 2.75 18.37
C HIS A 275 -23.09 2.93 17.02
N LEU A 276 -21.95 3.62 17.00
CA LEU A 276 -21.11 3.78 15.82
C LEU A 276 -19.76 3.14 16.10
N VAL A 277 -19.29 2.32 15.17
CA VAL A 277 -17.97 1.71 15.22
C VAL A 277 -17.18 2.12 13.98
N LEU A 278 -16.02 2.75 14.20
CA LEU A 278 -15.08 3.10 13.14
C LEU A 278 -14.00 2.01 13.01
N TYR A 279 -13.91 1.36 11.85
CA TYR A 279 -12.82 0.47 11.48
C TYR A 279 -12.09 1.04 10.26
N ILE A 280 -11.07 1.88 10.51
CA ILE A 280 -10.29 2.57 9.47
C ILE A 280 -11.19 3.42 8.56
N ASN A 281 -11.67 2.87 7.43
CA ASN A 281 -12.57 3.58 6.49
C ASN A 281 -14.02 3.10 6.59
N ASP A 282 -14.24 1.92 7.18
CA ASP A 282 -15.56 1.34 7.35
C ASP A 282 -16.20 1.87 8.63
N ILE A 283 -17.50 2.14 8.56
CA ILE A 283 -18.33 2.52 9.69
C ILE A 283 -19.44 1.49 9.81
N LEU A 284 -19.63 0.99 11.03
CA LEU A 284 -20.79 0.17 11.39
C LEU A 284 -21.69 0.99 12.31
N LEU A 285 -22.92 1.26 11.86
CA LEU A 285 -23.96 1.88 12.67
C LEU A 285 -24.91 0.78 13.14
N ILE A 286 -25.22 0.77 14.43
CA ILE A 286 -26.10 -0.22 15.06
C ILE A 286 -27.08 0.54 15.95
N GLY A 287 -28.38 0.44 15.71
CA GLY A 287 -29.35 1.17 16.51
C GLY A 287 -30.76 0.61 16.47
N ASN A 288 -31.59 1.06 17.40
CA ASN A 288 -32.97 0.58 17.54
C ASN A 288 -34.01 1.43 16.80
N GLU A 289 -33.60 2.54 16.19
CA GLU A 289 -34.49 3.42 15.41
C GLU A 289 -33.86 3.81 14.08
N VAL A 290 -34.46 3.36 12.98
CA VAL A 290 -34.00 3.62 11.60
C VAL A 290 -33.92 5.12 11.28
N LYS A 291 -34.85 5.92 11.81
CA LYS A 291 -34.87 7.37 11.57
C LYS A 291 -33.59 8.04 12.09
N MET A 292 -33.18 7.69 13.31
CA MET A 292 -31.95 8.20 13.92
C MET A 292 -30.69 7.74 13.17
N LEU A 293 -30.71 6.54 12.57
CA LEU A 293 -29.65 6.07 11.67
C LEU A 293 -29.61 6.87 10.36
N GLY A 294 -30.78 7.24 9.83
CA GLY A 294 -30.94 8.04 8.62
C GLY A 294 -30.34 9.44 8.75
N ASP A 295 -30.54 10.11 9.88
CA ASP A 295 -30.05 11.47 10.13
C ASP A 295 -28.51 11.57 10.20
N ILE A 296 -27.81 10.44 10.33
CA ILE A 296 -26.34 10.35 10.36
C ILE A 296 -25.75 10.25 8.94
N LYS A 297 -26.55 9.81 7.95
CA LYS A 297 -26.17 9.84 6.54
C LYS A 297 -26.33 11.26 6.00
N VAL A 298 -25.25 12.04 6.06
CA VAL A 298 -25.10 13.30 5.29
C VAL A 298 -24.40 13.00 3.97
#